data_AF-A0AAW5DBW1-F1
#
_entry.id   AF-A0AAW5DBW1-F1
#
_cell.length_a   1.000
_cell.length_b   1.000
_cell.length_c   1.000
_cell.angle_alpha   90.00
_cell.angle_beta   90.00
_cell.angle_gamma   90.00
#
_symmetry.space_group_name_H-M   'P 1'
#
loop_
_entity.id
_entity.type
_entity.pdbx_description
1 polymer ?
#
loop_
_entity_poly.entity_id
_entity_poly.type
_entity_poly.pdbx_seq_one_letter_code
_entity_poly.pdbx_strand_id
1 'polypeptide(L)'
;MNTRLVFLLLFCSLLGACQSTESKHTVSPPTLLNDNLFPSYHLFPVETIDEIFRLGEDAQLFAEKAVYVKSISKKNVKGLVKAIFDHSDYGMLYRNSANTTADSTFNNRAANCLSLSIMTYALAEHVGLDATFYEVDIPEYWTRREGYSLLNGHINMRISMPSDSQIALVGGTWADVDFDPQMLRNYFPRRPVTKNKIVSMYYNNKGADALVANSYTRAYSYFRAAARLSPELQQSWVNLGVLYRMVDAYDQAELTYNHALSLNDENLTAWENLSILYTHQDRREEALLITQMVEKKRKSNPFYHYILGEQAFESGNIEVAITHYERGLKLDSVRHEILFGMAKAYHELGDASEAQRYLERAVRHSPNEQEKQRYSSKLATLASS
;
A
#
# COMPACT_ATOMS: atom_id res chain seq x y z
N MET A 1 55.08 69.73 47.17
CA MET A 1 54.03 68.77 47.57
C MET A 1 53.15 68.54 46.35
N ASN A 2 53.43 67.46 45.60
CA ASN A 2 52.65 66.20 45.59
C ASN A 2 51.33 66.37 44.82
N THR A 3 50.97 65.61 43.78
CA THR A 3 51.60 64.52 43.00
C THR A 3 50.61 64.16 41.87
N ARG A 4 51.15 63.65 40.75
CA ARG A 4 50.53 62.70 39.77
C ARG A 4 49.54 63.26 38.73
N LEU A 5 49.86 63.18 37.42
CA LEU A 5 49.74 62.02 36.50
C LEU A 5 48.27 61.59 36.35
N VAL A 6 47.64 61.36 35.18
CA VAL A 6 48.12 61.13 33.81
C VAL A 6 46.89 60.96 32.88
N PHE A 7 47.09 61.29 31.58
CA PHE A 7 46.47 60.79 30.34
C PHE A 7 45.22 61.40 29.67
N LEU A 8 45.46 61.66 28.37
CA LEU A 8 44.64 62.09 27.25
C LEU A 8 43.39 61.22 27.02
N LEU A 9 42.38 61.80 26.35
CA LEU A 9 41.81 61.19 25.14
C LEU A 9 41.08 62.23 24.27
N LEU A 10 41.46 62.24 22.98
CA LEU A 10 40.86 63.01 21.89
C LEU A 10 39.38 62.67 21.72
N PHE A 11 38.54 63.69 21.54
CA PHE A 11 37.16 63.56 21.14
C PHE A 11 37.06 63.71 19.60
N CYS A 12 37.04 62.60 18.88
CA CYS A 12 36.68 62.56 17.45
C CYS A 12 35.20 62.26 17.31
N SER A 13 34.42 63.28 16.97
CA SER A 13 33.02 63.17 16.57
C SER A 13 32.92 62.64 15.14
N LEU A 14 32.51 61.37 14.97
CA LEU A 14 32.16 60.80 13.67
C LEU A 14 30.66 60.50 13.60
N LEU A 15 30.09 61.10 12.56
CA LEU A 15 28.74 61.06 11.99
C LEU A 15 28.02 59.71 12.14
N GLY A 16 26.85 59.72 12.80
CA GLY A 16 25.88 58.64 12.74
C GLY A 16 25.02 58.77 11.47
N ALA A 17 25.29 57.93 10.47
CA ALA A 17 24.38 57.69 9.37
C ALA A 17 23.33 56.66 9.83
N CYS A 18 22.06 57.05 9.92
CA CYS A 18 20.95 56.13 10.11
C CYS A 18 20.72 55.34 8.82
N GLN A 19 21.20 54.10 8.76
CA GLN A 19 20.80 53.14 7.73
C GLN A 19 19.56 52.39 8.26
N SER A 20 18.39 52.70 7.73
CA SER A 20 17.18 51.92 7.98
C SER A 20 17.31 50.57 7.28
N THR A 21 17.58 49.52 8.04
CA THR A 21 17.58 48.14 7.53
C THR A 21 16.13 47.70 7.34
N GLU A 22 15.67 47.61 6.08
CA GLU A 22 14.46 46.86 5.76
C GLU A 22 14.60 45.43 6.29
N SER A 23 13.68 45.05 7.17
CA SER A 23 13.54 43.67 7.61
C SER A 23 13.21 42.82 6.39
N LYS A 24 14.21 42.10 5.86
CA LYS A 24 13.95 40.99 4.94
C LYS A 24 13.17 39.95 5.74
N HIS A 25 11.86 39.92 5.55
CA HIS A 25 11.04 38.79 5.93
C HIS A 25 11.57 37.56 5.18
N THR A 26 12.43 36.80 5.84
CA THR A 26 12.85 35.48 5.38
C THR A 26 11.65 34.57 5.49
N VAL A 27 10.88 34.46 4.40
CA VAL A 27 9.88 33.40 4.27
C VAL A 27 10.66 32.09 4.30
N SER A 28 10.47 31.30 5.37
CA SER A 28 11.07 29.98 5.46
C SER A 28 10.64 29.15 4.25
N PRO A 29 11.55 28.35 3.66
CA PRO A 29 11.19 27.52 2.51
C PRO A 29 10.01 26.63 2.90
N PRO A 30 9.04 26.43 1.98
CA PRO A 30 7.84 25.67 2.31
C PRO A 30 8.20 24.23 2.67
N THR A 31 7.66 23.74 3.78
CA THR A 31 7.91 22.40 4.30
C THR A 31 6.86 21.42 3.79
N LEU A 32 7.27 20.19 3.49
CA LEU A 32 6.36 19.11 3.07
C LEU A 32 5.31 18.78 4.15
N LEU A 33 5.71 18.88 5.43
CA LEU A 33 4.82 18.79 6.58
C LEU A 33 4.54 20.20 7.10
N ASN A 34 3.28 20.62 7.09
CA ASN A 34 2.87 21.95 7.52
C ASN A 34 1.92 21.87 8.73
N ASP A 35 2.52 21.80 9.92
CA ASP A 35 1.80 21.68 11.20
C ASP A 35 0.88 22.91 11.45
N ASN A 36 1.17 24.06 10.84
CA ASN A 36 0.38 25.29 11.00
C ASN A 36 -1.01 25.20 10.32
N LEU A 37 -1.17 24.36 9.30
CA LEU A 37 -2.48 24.13 8.67
C LEU A 37 -3.38 23.27 9.56
N PHE A 38 -2.81 22.56 10.54
CA PHE A 38 -3.53 21.61 11.38
C PHE A 38 -3.10 21.72 12.85
N PRO A 39 -3.19 22.90 13.49
CA PRO A 39 -2.55 23.17 14.79
C PRO A 39 -3.01 22.23 15.92
N SER A 40 -4.19 21.63 15.80
CA SER A 40 -4.76 20.69 16.77
C SER A 40 -4.48 19.21 16.47
N TYR A 41 -3.54 18.88 15.56
CA TYR A 41 -3.22 17.48 15.22
C TYR A 41 -2.79 16.64 16.43
N HIS A 42 -2.13 17.28 17.41
CA HIS A 42 -1.73 16.66 18.66
C HIS A 42 -2.88 16.07 19.49
N LEU A 43 -4.12 16.56 19.29
CA LEU A 43 -5.31 16.02 19.94
C LEU A 43 -5.77 14.68 19.35
N PHE A 44 -5.13 14.24 18.26
CA PHE A 44 -5.37 12.95 17.61
C PHE A 44 -4.08 12.13 17.64
N PRO A 45 -3.68 11.59 18.80
CA PRO A 45 -2.52 10.72 18.89
C PRO A 45 -2.73 9.48 18.02
N VAL A 46 -1.64 8.99 17.44
CA VAL A 46 -1.62 7.73 16.68
C VAL A 46 -1.10 6.61 17.58
N GLU A 47 -1.55 5.39 17.32
CA GLU A 47 -1.12 4.18 18.03
C GLU A 47 0.40 4.01 17.92
N THR A 48 1.08 3.63 19.00
CA THR A 48 2.52 3.30 18.98
C THR A 48 2.78 1.98 18.26
N ILE A 49 4.05 1.74 17.87
CA ILE A 49 4.46 0.46 17.26
C ILE A 49 4.10 -0.72 18.17
N ASP A 50 4.33 -0.60 19.48
CA ASP A 50 4.02 -1.67 20.41
C ASP A 50 2.51 -1.91 20.51
N GLU A 51 1.68 -0.85 20.56
CA GLU A 51 0.22 -0.98 20.56
C GLU A 51 -0.32 -1.65 19.29
N ILE A 52 0.26 -1.34 18.12
CA ILE A 52 -0.17 -1.92 16.83
C ILE A 52 0.05 -3.44 16.81
N PHE A 53 1.17 -3.92 17.35
CA PHE A 53 1.56 -5.33 17.32
C PHE A 53 1.23 -6.11 18.60
N ARG A 54 0.74 -5.44 19.65
CA ARG A 54 0.40 -6.10 20.92
C ARG A 54 -0.69 -7.14 20.73
N LEU A 55 -0.51 -8.30 21.37
CA LEU A 55 -1.49 -9.38 21.48
C LEU A 55 -2.05 -9.44 22.90
N GLY A 56 -3.36 -9.63 23.04
CA GLY A 56 -3.99 -10.02 24.30
C GLY A 56 -3.78 -11.49 24.63
N GLU A 57 -4.15 -11.88 25.85
CA GLU A 57 -3.91 -13.23 26.39
C GLU A 57 -4.54 -14.33 25.52
N ASP A 58 -5.76 -14.13 25.03
CA ASP A 58 -6.45 -15.11 24.19
C ASP A 58 -5.71 -15.39 22.87
N ALA A 59 -5.16 -14.35 22.24
CA ALA A 59 -4.40 -14.45 21.00
C ALA A 59 -3.05 -15.16 21.21
N GLN A 60 -2.39 -14.87 22.33
CA GLN A 60 -1.14 -15.53 22.74
C GLN A 60 -1.37 -17.03 22.98
N LEU A 61 -2.40 -17.37 23.78
CA LEU A 61 -2.77 -18.76 24.06
C LEU A 61 -3.20 -19.52 22.80
N PHE A 62 -3.87 -18.84 21.87
CA PHE A 62 -4.21 -19.40 20.56
C PHE A 62 -2.95 -19.77 19.77
N ALA A 63 -1.98 -18.86 19.67
CA ALA A 63 -0.74 -19.10 18.92
C ALA A 63 0.07 -20.26 19.51
N GLU A 64 0.21 -20.29 20.84
CA GLU A 64 0.91 -21.36 21.55
C GLU A 64 0.25 -22.72 21.26
N LYS A 65 -1.07 -22.83 21.43
CA LYS A 65 -1.81 -24.07 21.12
C LYS A 65 -1.58 -24.48 19.66
N ALA A 66 -1.70 -23.55 18.71
CA ALA A 66 -1.58 -23.86 17.28
C ALA A 66 -0.22 -24.47 16.89
N VAL A 67 0.86 -24.05 17.56
CA VAL A 67 2.21 -24.55 17.29
C VAL A 67 2.44 -25.94 17.89
N TYR A 68 1.84 -26.26 19.05
CA TYR A 68 2.11 -27.51 19.79
C TYR A 68 1.15 -28.68 19.50
N VAL A 69 0.03 -28.45 18.79
CA VAL A 69 -1.00 -29.49 18.52
C VAL A 69 -0.48 -30.76 17.82
N LYS A 70 0.64 -30.71 17.08
CA LYS A 70 1.18 -31.89 16.35
C LYS A 70 2.43 -32.53 16.93
N SER A 71 3.18 -31.83 17.79
CA SER A 71 4.34 -32.38 18.51
C SER A 71 4.84 -31.37 19.54
N ILE A 72 5.05 -31.82 20.77
CA ILE A 72 5.66 -31.02 21.85
C ILE A 72 7.11 -30.64 21.50
N SER A 73 7.79 -31.40 20.64
CA SER A 73 9.23 -31.24 20.37
C SER A 73 9.59 -30.39 19.14
N LYS A 74 8.61 -30.01 18.29
CA LYS A 74 8.88 -29.29 17.04
C LYS A 74 7.81 -28.24 16.76
N LYS A 75 8.18 -26.96 16.79
CA LYS A 75 7.30 -25.86 16.37
C LYS A 75 6.84 -26.10 14.93
N ASN A 76 5.54 -25.93 14.67
CA ASN A 76 4.92 -26.24 13.39
C ASN A 76 4.42 -24.98 12.68
N VAL A 77 5.25 -24.39 11.80
CA VAL A 77 4.92 -23.23 10.97
C VAL A 77 3.61 -23.46 10.19
N LYS A 78 3.44 -24.62 9.56
CA LYS A 78 2.21 -24.94 8.80
C LYS A 78 0.99 -25.07 9.69
N GLY A 79 1.15 -25.51 10.94
CA GLY A 79 0.07 -25.62 11.92
C GLY A 79 -0.44 -24.26 12.34
N LEU A 80 0.48 -23.33 12.65
CA LEU A 80 0.13 -21.95 12.96
C LEU A 80 -0.56 -21.27 11.77
N VAL A 81 0.03 -21.33 10.58
CA VAL A 81 -0.55 -20.73 9.37
C VAL A 81 -1.95 -21.28 9.12
N LYS A 82 -2.13 -22.60 9.16
CA LYS A 82 -3.46 -23.21 9.00
C LYS A 82 -4.44 -22.72 10.06
N ALA A 83 -4.05 -22.67 11.33
CA ALA A 83 -4.93 -22.22 12.40
C ALA A 83 -5.34 -20.75 12.20
N ILE A 84 -4.42 -19.89 11.75
CA ILE A 84 -4.71 -18.48 11.47
C ILE A 84 -5.70 -18.35 10.32
N PHE A 85 -5.51 -19.09 9.23
CA PHE A 85 -6.47 -19.11 8.11
C PHE A 85 -7.82 -19.67 8.55
N ASP A 86 -7.86 -20.81 9.27
CA ASP A 86 -9.11 -21.36 9.78
C ASP A 86 -9.85 -20.34 10.68
N HIS A 87 -9.14 -19.70 11.61
CA HIS A 87 -9.72 -18.66 12.49
C HIS A 87 -10.22 -17.46 11.70
N SER A 88 -9.56 -17.13 10.58
CA SER A 88 -9.97 -16.05 9.69
C SER A 88 -11.16 -16.46 8.80
N ASP A 89 -11.19 -17.67 8.27
CA ASP A 89 -12.26 -18.14 7.38
C ASP A 89 -13.58 -18.37 8.16
N TYR A 90 -13.50 -18.76 9.44
CA TYR A 90 -14.69 -18.93 10.29
C TYR A 90 -15.19 -17.60 10.87
N GLY A 91 -15.85 -16.83 10.00
CA GLY A 91 -16.66 -15.67 10.40
C GLY A 91 -15.93 -14.33 10.43
N MET A 92 -14.78 -14.20 9.77
CA MET A 92 -14.18 -12.90 9.53
C MET A 92 -14.84 -12.16 8.39
N LEU A 93 -15.15 -10.88 8.61
CA LEU A 93 -15.65 -9.97 7.59
C LEU A 93 -14.49 -9.15 7.04
N TYR A 94 -14.07 -9.46 5.81
CA TYR A 94 -13.08 -8.64 5.10
C TYR A 94 -13.66 -7.24 4.86
N ARG A 95 -13.02 -6.21 5.44
CA ARG A 95 -13.46 -4.81 5.36
C ARG A 95 -12.26 -3.91 5.08
N ASN A 96 -12.24 -3.26 3.92
CA ASN A 96 -11.12 -2.40 3.50
C ASN A 96 -10.78 -1.29 4.52
N SER A 97 -11.77 -0.77 5.24
CA SER A 97 -11.61 0.27 6.27
C SER A 97 -11.28 -0.26 7.67
N ALA A 98 -11.17 -1.58 7.86
CA ALA A 98 -10.86 -2.16 9.17
C ALA A 98 -9.34 -2.18 9.41
N ASN A 99 -8.76 -0.99 9.57
CA ASN A 99 -7.35 -0.79 9.93
C ASN A 99 -7.17 -0.93 11.46
N THR A 100 -7.22 -2.17 11.95
CA THR A 100 -7.16 -2.54 13.37
C THR A 100 -5.77 -3.02 13.80
N THR A 101 -5.48 -2.92 15.10
CA THR A 101 -4.27 -3.50 15.72
C THR A 101 -4.33 -5.02 15.71
N ALA A 102 -3.22 -5.69 16.02
CA ALA A 102 -3.13 -7.16 16.06
C ALA A 102 -4.23 -7.78 16.96
N ASP A 103 -4.32 -7.35 18.22
CA ASP A 103 -5.30 -7.87 19.17
C ASP A 103 -6.76 -7.56 18.75
N SER A 104 -7.03 -6.34 18.28
CA SER A 104 -8.37 -5.99 17.81
C SER A 104 -8.78 -6.82 16.59
N THR A 105 -7.85 -7.12 15.68
CA THR A 105 -8.08 -7.98 14.51
C THR A 105 -8.43 -9.40 14.94
N PHE A 106 -7.72 -9.94 15.94
CA PHE A 106 -7.96 -11.27 16.47
C PHE A 106 -9.37 -11.41 17.07
N ASN A 107 -9.79 -10.40 17.85
CA ASN A 107 -11.05 -10.42 18.61
C ASN A 107 -12.27 -10.04 17.75
N ASN A 108 -12.18 -8.98 16.94
CA ASN A 108 -13.34 -8.39 16.27
C ASN A 108 -13.73 -9.11 14.97
N ARG A 109 -12.87 -10.00 14.46
CA ARG A 109 -13.08 -10.74 13.20
C ARG A 109 -13.53 -9.82 12.05
N ALA A 110 -12.98 -8.62 11.97
CA ALA A 110 -13.15 -7.72 10.84
C ALA A 110 -11.84 -6.98 10.59
N ALA A 111 -11.25 -7.18 9.42
CA ALA A 111 -9.93 -6.66 9.09
C ALA A 111 -9.74 -6.53 7.57
N ASN A 112 -8.75 -5.74 7.18
CA ASN A 112 -8.19 -5.78 5.84
C ASN A 112 -6.90 -6.62 5.80
N CYS A 113 -6.30 -6.78 4.62
CA CYS A 113 -5.07 -7.57 4.45
C CYS A 113 -3.95 -7.12 5.39
N LEU A 114 -3.71 -5.80 5.51
CA LEU A 114 -2.61 -5.27 6.32
C LEU A 114 -2.80 -5.60 7.80
N SER A 115 -4.00 -5.43 8.34
CA SER A 115 -4.32 -5.78 9.74
C SER A 115 -4.18 -7.28 10.00
N LEU A 116 -4.58 -8.13 9.04
CA LEU A 116 -4.36 -9.58 9.11
C LEU A 116 -2.88 -9.94 9.10
N SER A 117 -2.09 -9.30 8.24
CA SER A 117 -0.64 -9.51 8.19
C SER A 117 0.04 -9.05 9.48
N ILE A 118 -0.36 -7.91 10.06
CA ILE A 118 0.15 -7.40 11.35
C ILE A 118 -0.17 -8.39 12.48
N MET A 119 -1.41 -8.86 12.57
CA MET A 119 -1.80 -9.87 13.56
C MET A 119 -1.00 -11.16 13.39
N THR A 120 -0.89 -11.66 12.17
CA THR A 120 -0.19 -12.91 11.87
C THR A 120 1.30 -12.81 12.19
N TYR A 121 1.93 -11.67 11.87
CA TYR A 121 3.30 -11.38 12.27
C TYR A 121 3.47 -11.42 13.79
N ALA A 122 2.59 -10.73 14.53
CA ALA A 122 2.63 -10.71 15.99
C ALA A 122 2.47 -12.12 16.60
N LEU A 123 1.56 -12.93 16.06
CA LEU A 123 1.35 -14.31 16.50
C LEU A 123 2.58 -15.18 16.26
N ALA A 124 3.25 -15.02 15.12
CA ALA A 124 4.46 -15.77 14.77
C ALA A 124 5.65 -15.40 15.67
N GLU A 125 5.88 -14.11 15.88
CA GLU A 125 6.95 -13.61 16.75
C GLU A 125 6.73 -14.03 18.22
N HIS A 126 5.48 -14.00 18.71
CA HIS A 126 5.14 -14.44 20.08
C HIS A 126 5.58 -15.88 20.37
N VAL A 127 5.36 -16.78 19.40
CA VAL A 127 5.77 -18.18 19.52
C VAL A 127 7.23 -18.40 19.07
N GLY A 128 8.01 -17.35 18.85
CA GLY A 128 9.42 -17.37 18.49
C GLY A 128 9.70 -18.03 17.13
N LEU A 129 8.89 -17.69 16.12
CA LEU A 129 9.18 -17.95 14.71
C LEU A 129 9.65 -16.66 14.05
N ASP A 130 10.46 -16.78 12.99
CA ASP A 130 10.87 -15.63 12.20
C ASP A 130 9.74 -15.25 11.25
N ALA A 131 9.33 -13.98 11.25
CA ALA A 131 8.40 -13.45 10.27
C ALA A 131 9.01 -12.29 9.48
N THR A 132 8.85 -12.31 8.16
CA THR A 132 9.35 -11.24 7.27
C THR A 132 8.22 -10.76 6.37
N PHE A 133 7.93 -9.47 6.42
CA PHE A 133 7.03 -8.82 5.48
C PHE A 133 7.72 -8.61 4.14
N TYR A 134 6.95 -8.72 3.08
CA TYR A 134 7.37 -8.38 1.73
C TYR A 134 6.33 -7.46 1.10
N GLU A 135 6.79 -6.36 0.51
CA GLU A 135 5.97 -5.52 -0.35
C GLU A 135 5.95 -6.13 -1.75
N VAL A 136 4.78 -6.08 -2.38
CA VAL A 136 4.55 -6.62 -3.71
C VAL A 136 4.43 -5.45 -4.70
N ASP A 137 5.29 -5.41 -5.70
CA ASP A 137 5.34 -4.34 -6.71
C ASP A 137 4.21 -4.55 -7.74
N ILE A 138 3.00 -4.09 -7.41
CA ILE A 138 1.84 -4.24 -8.29
C ILE A 138 1.81 -3.09 -9.29
N PRO A 139 1.73 -3.35 -10.62
CA PRO A 139 1.51 -2.32 -11.61
C PRO A 139 0.27 -1.51 -11.25
N GLU A 140 0.41 -0.19 -11.26
CA GLU A 140 -0.70 0.68 -10.89
C GLU A 140 -1.91 0.42 -11.78
N TYR A 141 -2.97 -0.06 -11.14
CA TYR A 141 -4.33 -0.05 -11.67
C TYR A 141 -5.17 0.79 -10.72
N TRP A 142 -6.16 1.47 -11.28
CA TRP A 142 -6.80 2.56 -10.58
C TRP A 142 -7.86 2.05 -9.61
N THR A 143 -7.86 2.61 -8.39
CA THR A 143 -8.98 2.51 -7.46
C THR A 143 -9.32 3.92 -6.99
N ARG A 144 -10.49 4.45 -7.38
CA ARG A 144 -11.06 5.60 -6.67
C ARG A 144 -11.80 5.07 -5.45
N ARG A 145 -11.44 5.60 -4.29
CA ARG A 145 -12.18 5.36 -3.06
C ARG A 145 -13.06 6.57 -2.80
N GLU A 146 -14.39 6.42 -2.90
CA GLU A 146 -15.35 7.50 -2.61
C GLU A 146 -15.05 8.80 -3.39
N GLY A 147 -14.64 8.68 -4.65
CA GLY A 147 -14.26 9.82 -5.51
C GLY A 147 -12.82 10.32 -5.36
N TYR A 148 -12.06 9.83 -4.38
CA TYR A 148 -10.65 10.19 -4.18
C TYR A 148 -9.71 9.20 -4.87
N SER A 149 -8.68 9.72 -5.54
CA SER A 149 -7.59 8.93 -6.10
C SER A 149 -6.52 8.72 -5.02
N LEU A 150 -6.76 7.77 -4.11
CA LEU A 150 -5.84 7.44 -3.01
C LEU A 150 -4.96 6.26 -3.40
N LEU A 151 -3.73 6.24 -2.87
CA LEU A 151 -2.77 5.17 -3.11
C LEU A 151 -2.61 4.29 -1.87
N ASN A 152 -2.84 2.99 -2.04
CA ASN A 152 -2.59 1.96 -1.03
C ASN A 152 -1.53 0.98 -1.55
N GLY A 153 -0.62 0.56 -0.67
CA GLY A 153 0.31 -0.54 -0.97
C GLY A 153 -0.29 -1.90 -0.62
N HIS A 154 0.33 -2.97 -1.13
CA HIS A 154 0.00 -4.35 -0.75
C HIS A 154 1.24 -5.10 -0.26
N ILE A 155 1.00 -5.98 0.70
CA ILE A 155 2.04 -6.76 1.37
C ILE A 155 1.64 -8.23 1.41
N ASN A 156 2.65 -9.10 1.38
CA ASN A 156 2.53 -10.49 1.80
C ASN A 156 3.61 -10.78 2.86
N MET A 157 3.60 -11.99 3.41
CA MET A 157 4.50 -12.35 4.50
C MET A 157 5.08 -13.75 4.33
N ARG A 158 6.31 -13.96 4.79
CA ARG A 158 6.90 -15.28 4.98
C ARG A 158 7.10 -15.54 6.47
N ILE A 159 6.73 -16.74 6.92
CA ILE A 159 7.02 -17.24 8.26
C ILE A 159 7.98 -18.42 8.14
N SER A 160 9.01 -18.46 8.97
CA SER A 160 10.03 -19.52 8.98
C SER A 160 10.48 -19.90 10.39
N MET A 161 11.16 -21.03 10.50
CA MET A 161 11.90 -21.38 11.71
C MET A 161 13.14 -20.49 11.88
N PRO A 162 13.55 -20.14 13.11
CA PRO A 162 14.78 -19.40 13.37
C PRO A 162 16.03 -20.09 12.81
N SER A 163 16.95 -19.31 12.22
CA SER A 163 18.15 -19.79 11.51
C SER A 163 19.08 -20.69 12.34
N ASP A 164 19.11 -20.51 13.66
CA ASP A 164 20.05 -21.20 14.58
C ASP A 164 19.51 -22.55 15.11
N SER A 165 18.39 -23.02 14.58
CA SER A 165 17.77 -24.28 15.01
C SER A 165 18.58 -25.48 14.52
N GLN A 166 19.49 -26.03 15.34
CA GLN A 166 20.28 -27.26 15.06
C GLN A 166 19.45 -28.57 14.95
N ILE A 167 18.14 -28.48 14.75
CA ILE A 167 17.25 -29.64 14.74
C ILE A 167 17.12 -30.13 13.29
N ALA A 168 17.62 -31.33 13.02
CA ALA A 168 17.33 -32.05 11.77
C ALA A 168 15.79 -32.20 11.62
N LEU A 169 15.21 -31.48 10.66
CA LEU A 169 13.77 -31.34 10.50
C LEU A 169 13.28 -31.96 9.18
N VAL A 170 12.45 -32.99 9.31
CA VAL A 170 11.60 -33.54 8.24
C VAL A 170 10.29 -32.74 8.27
N GLY A 171 10.10 -31.81 7.33
CA GLY A 171 8.92 -30.94 7.23
C GLY A 171 9.26 -29.53 6.73
N GLY A 172 8.29 -28.83 6.12
CA GLY A 172 8.52 -27.50 5.52
C GLY A 172 9.01 -26.47 6.55
N THR A 173 10.15 -25.84 6.28
CA THR A 173 10.85 -24.90 7.19
C THR A 173 10.33 -23.46 7.10
N TRP A 174 9.40 -23.21 6.17
CA TRP A 174 8.80 -21.91 5.92
C TRP A 174 7.40 -22.04 5.28
N ALA A 175 6.62 -20.96 5.33
CA ALA A 175 5.35 -20.81 4.65
C ALA A 175 5.15 -19.34 4.24
N ASP A 176 4.65 -19.11 3.02
CA ASP A 176 4.17 -17.80 2.60
C ASP A 176 2.70 -17.64 3.01
N VAL A 177 2.36 -16.47 3.54
CA VAL A 177 1.02 -16.07 3.98
C VAL A 177 0.61 -14.85 3.17
N ASP A 178 -0.47 -15.01 2.40
CA ASP A 178 -1.07 -13.94 1.61
C ASP A 178 -2.56 -13.86 1.93
N PHE A 179 -3.02 -12.67 2.31
CA PHE A 179 -4.41 -12.38 2.65
C PHE A 179 -5.11 -11.58 1.56
N ASP A 180 -4.46 -11.35 0.42
CA ASP A 180 -5.03 -10.62 -0.70
C ASP A 180 -6.09 -11.47 -1.44
N PRO A 181 -7.36 -11.05 -1.50
CA PRO A 181 -8.39 -11.78 -2.23
C PRO A 181 -8.15 -11.76 -3.75
N GLN A 182 -7.32 -10.84 -4.27
CA GLN A 182 -7.01 -10.73 -5.68
C GLN A 182 -5.72 -11.50 -6.03
N MET A 183 -5.91 -12.77 -6.41
CA MET A 183 -4.90 -13.77 -6.78
C MET A 183 -3.88 -13.39 -7.87
N LEU A 184 -3.98 -12.20 -8.48
CA LEU A 184 -3.13 -11.75 -9.59
C LEU A 184 -1.68 -11.46 -9.19
N ARG A 185 -1.36 -11.52 -7.90
CA ARG A 185 -0.21 -10.81 -7.33
C ARG A 185 0.96 -11.69 -6.94
N ASN A 186 0.80 -13.00 -7.03
CA ASN A 186 1.84 -13.98 -6.66
C ASN A 186 3.10 -13.92 -7.54
N TYR A 187 3.09 -13.12 -8.61
CA TYR A 187 4.17 -13.04 -9.61
C TYR A 187 4.87 -11.69 -9.67
N PHE A 188 4.41 -10.72 -8.91
CA PHE A 188 5.10 -9.44 -8.87
C PHE A 188 6.37 -9.56 -8.04
N PRO A 189 7.43 -8.82 -8.43
CA PRO A 189 8.63 -8.72 -7.62
C PRO A 189 8.24 -8.33 -6.20
N ARG A 190 8.83 -9.04 -5.24
CA ARG A 190 8.61 -8.75 -3.83
C ARG A 190 9.91 -8.38 -3.15
N ARG A 191 9.86 -7.43 -2.24
CA ARG A 191 11.04 -6.95 -1.52
C ARG A 191 10.76 -7.00 -0.02
N PRO A 192 11.70 -7.47 0.80
CA PRO A 192 11.51 -7.47 2.25
C PRO A 192 11.32 -6.03 2.72
N VAL A 193 10.40 -5.83 3.66
CA VAL A 193 10.10 -4.51 4.24
C VAL A 193 10.23 -4.52 5.75
N THR A 194 10.63 -3.37 6.29
CA THR A 194 10.85 -3.19 7.72
C THR A 194 9.52 -3.04 8.47
N LYS A 195 9.54 -3.35 9.77
CA LYS A 195 8.40 -3.10 10.66
C LYS A 195 7.95 -1.63 10.63
N ASN A 196 8.90 -0.69 10.55
CA ASN A 196 8.60 0.74 10.43
C ASN A 196 7.81 1.07 9.15
N LYS A 197 8.18 0.46 8.01
CA LYS A 197 7.43 0.63 6.77
C LYS A 197 6.01 0.08 6.87
N ILE A 198 5.81 -1.07 7.51
CA ILE A 198 4.46 -1.62 7.77
C ILE A 198 3.62 -0.70 8.65
N VAL A 199 4.20 -0.14 9.71
CA VAL A 199 3.52 0.82 10.57
C VAL A 199 3.20 2.11 9.81
N SER A 200 4.10 2.57 8.93
CA SER A 200 3.83 3.72 8.07
C SER A 200 2.67 3.44 7.10
N MET A 201 2.58 2.24 6.51
CA MET A 201 1.42 1.81 5.71
C MET A 201 0.14 1.77 6.54
N TYR A 202 0.21 1.30 7.79
CA TYR A 202 -0.93 1.28 8.72
C TYR A 202 -1.44 2.70 8.99
N TYR A 203 -0.54 3.63 9.31
CA TYR A 203 -0.89 5.04 9.49
C TYR A 203 -1.44 5.66 8.21
N ASN A 204 -0.84 5.39 7.05
CA ASN A 204 -1.34 5.89 5.77
C ASN A 204 -2.79 5.46 5.53
N ASN A 205 -3.14 4.20 5.80
CA ASN A 205 -4.51 3.72 5.63
C ASN A 205 -5.49 4.37 6.64
N LYS A 206 -5.07 4.54 7.90
CA LYS A 206 -5.87 5.26 8.92
C LYS A 206 -6.07 6.74 8.56
N GLY A 207 -5.05 7.36 7.97
CA GLY A 207 -5.13 8.71 7.42
C GLY A 207 -6.12 8.80 6.26
N ALA A 208 -6.09 7.83 5.35
CA ALA A 208 -7.05 7.73 4.24
C ALA A 208 -8.48 7.53 4.74
N ASP A 209 -8.71 6.70 5.76
CA ASP A 209 -10.03 6.54 6.39
C ASP A 209 -10.53 7.86 7.00
N ALA A 210 -9.66 8.55 7.74
CA ALA A 210 -9.98 9.84 8.34
C ALA A 210 -10.28 10.91 7.29
N LEU A 211 -9.54 10.92 6.17
CA LEU A 211 -9.75 11.82 5.04
C LEU A 211 -11.12 11.59 4.39
N VAL A 212 -11.47 10.33 4.10
CA VAL A 212 -12.78 9.96 3.54
C VAL A 212 -13.91 10.34 4.51
N ALA A 213 -13.68 10.25 5.82
CA ALA A 213 -14.61 10.71 6.85
C ALA A 213 -14.60 12.25 7.07
N ASN A 214 -13.90 13.02 6.22
CA ASN A 214 -13.71 14.47 6.34
C ASN A 214 -13.09 14.95 7.67
N SER A 215 -12.40 14.05 8.38
CA SER A 215 -11.67 14.37 9.61
C SER A 215 -10.24 14.80 9.27
N TYR A 216 -10.11 15.97 8.63
CA TYR A 216 -8.85 16.44 8.02
C TYR A 216 -7.68 16.55 9.01
N THR A 217 -7.90 17.07 10.22
CA THR A 217 -6.85 17.16 11.25
C THR A 217 -6.37 15.78 11.72
N ARG A 218 -7.28 14.80 11.84
CA ARG A 218 -6.93 13.43 12.18
C ARG A 218 -6.17 12.77 11.02
N ALA A 219 -6.63 12.99 9.79
CA ALA A 219 -5.94 12.51 8.59
C ALA A 219 -4.50 13.04 8.53
N TYR A 220 -4.31 14.35 8.82
CA TYR A 220 -2.98 14.95 8.91
C TYR A 220 -2.10 14.26 9.95
N SER A 221 -2.62 14.02 11.17
CA SER A 221 -1.86 13.36 12.24
C SER A 221 -1.30 12.01 11.79
N TYR A 222 -2.14 11.20 11.14
CA TYR A 222 -1.75 9.90 10.60
C TYR A 222 -0.79 9.99 9.40
N PHE A 223 -1.09 10.80 8.38
CA PHE A 223 -0.18 10.95 7.23
C PHE A 223 1.18 11.52 7.63
N ARG A 224 1.20 12.46 8.56
CA ARG A 224 2.43 13.01 9.14
C ARG A 224 3.24 11.95 9.88
N ALA A 225 2.59 11.11 10.69
CA ALA A 225 3.25 10.01 11.37
C ALA A 225 3.84 9.00 10.37
N ALA A 226 3.08 8.66 9.32
CA ALA A 226 3.52 7.78 8.24
C ALA A 226 4.77 8.34 7.53
N ALA A 227 4.70 9.61 7.09
CA ALA A 227 5.78 10.29 6.38
C ALA A 227 7.05 10.47 7.22
N ARG A 228 6.92 10.63 8.53
CA ARG A 228 8.08 10.69 9.44
C ARG A 228 8.73 9.34 9.68
N LEU A 229 7.91 8.28 9.76
CA LEU A 229 8.40 6.94 10.07
C LEU A 229 9.06 6.26 8.86
N SER A 230 8.52 6.50 7.67
CA SER A 230 9.08 6.08 6.38
C SER A 230 8.94 7.21 5.35
N PRO A 231 9.92 8.13 5.29
CA PRO A 231 9.95 9.19 4.28
C PRO A 231 10.02 8.69 2.84
N GLU A 232 10.45 7.45 2.64
CA GLU A 232 10.49 6.77 1.33
C GLU A 232 9.13 6.19 0.91
N LEU A 233 8.11 6.18 1.80
CA LEU A 233 6.79 5.65 1.48
C LEU A 233 6.00 6.67 0.65
N GLN A 234 6.11 6.56 -0.67
CA GLN A 234 5.48 7.44 -1.64
C GLN A 234 3.98 7.65 -1.40
N GLN A 235 3.25 6.60 -1.01
CA GLN A 235 1.82 6.60 -0.74
C GLN A 235 1.42 7.68 0.28
N SER A 236 2.23 7.84 1.33
CA SER A 236 2.00 8.83 2.39
C SER A 236 2.03 10.25 1.84
N TRP A 237 2.95 10.53 0.92
CA TRP A 237 3.10 11.85 0.30
C TRP A 237 1.99 12.15 -0.70
N VAL A 238 1.59 11.16 -1.51
CA VAL A 238 0.43 11.30 -2.41
C VAL A 238 -0.83 11.60 -1.60
N ASN A 239 -1.12 10.81 -0.56
CA ASN A 239 -2.34 10.99 0.22
C ASN A 239 -2.31 12.28 1.08
N LEU A 240 -1.14 12.70 1.55
CA LEU A 240 -0.97 14.02 2.18
C LEU A 240 -1.23 15.16 1.19
N GLY A 241 -0.79 15.04 -0.06
CA GLY A 241 -1.10 16.02 -1.11
C GLY A 241 -2.59 16.08 -1.40
N VAL A 242 -3.30 14.95 -1.38
CA VAL A 242 -4.77 14.93 -1.48
C VAL A 242 -5.39 15.69 -0.30
N LEU A 243 -4.94 15.44 0.93
CA LEU A 243 -5.41 16.18 2.10
C LEU A 243 -5.18 17.69 1.97
N TYR A 244 -3.98 18.13 1.55
CA TYR A 244 -3.69 19.55 1.34
C TYR A 244 -4.59 20.16 0.26
N ARG A 245 -4.84 19.46 -0.85
CA ARG A 245 -5.80 19.90 -1.87
C ARG A 245 -7.21 20.04 -1.32
N MET A 246 -7.63 19.16 -0.40
CA MET A 246 -8.96 19.22 0.23
C MET A 246 -9.15 20.39 1.20
N VAL A 247 -8.06 21.00 1.67
CA VAL A 247 -8.09 22.21 2.51
C VAL A 247 -7.59 23.45 1.76
N ASP A 248 -7.63 23.39 0.42
CA ASP A 248 -7.22 24.45 -0.50
C ASP A 248 -5.76 24.93 -0.34
N ALA A 249 -4.90 24.13 0.30
CA ALA A 249 -3.46 24.38 0.44
C ALA A 249 -2.72 23.87 -0.81
N TYR A 250 -3.01 24.48 -1.97
CA TYR A 250 -2.57 23.99 -3.28
C TYR A 250 -1.04 23.97 -3.45
N ASP A 251 -0.31 24.95 -2.91
CA ASP A 251 1.15 24.97 -3.00
C ASP A 251 1.79 23.79 -2.25
N GLN A 252 1.24 23.44 -1.08
CA GLN A 252 1.69 22.31 -0.27
C GLN A 252 1.29 20.98 -0.91
N ALA A 253 0.12 20.92 -1.55
CA ALA A 253 -0.29 19.77 -2.35
C ALA A 253 0.70 19.53 -3.51
N GLU A 254 1.07 20.57 -4.25
CA GLU A 254 2.02 20.47 -5.36
C GLU A 254 3.40 19.99 -4.86
N LEU A 255 3.91 20.56 -3.77
CA LEU A 255 5.18 20.16 -3.18
C LEU A 255 5.20 18.67 -2.77
N THR A 256 4.12 18.19 -2.17
CA THR A 256 4.02 16.78 -1.73
C THR A 256 3.83 15.81 -2.89
N TYR A 257 3.05 16.18 -3.92
CA TYR A 257 2.96 15.39 -5.15
C TYR A 257 4.30 15.32 -5.88
N ASN A 258 5.01 16.45 -6.03
CA ASN A 258 6.33 16.48 -6.66
C ASN A 258 7.36 15.68 -5.84
N HIS A 259 7.30 15.74 -4.51
CA HIS A 259 8.15 14.89 -3.68
C HIS A 259 7.83 13.40 -3.87
N ALA A 260 6.56 13.02 -3.90
CA ALA A 260 6.15 11.66 -4.22
C ALA A 260 6.72 11.21 -5.58
N LEU A 261 6.60 12.05 -6.61
CA LEU A 261 7.13 11.78 -7.95
C LEU A 261 8.67 11.73 -7.99
N SER A 262 9.36 12.43 -7.09
CA SER A 262 10.82 12.31 -6.97
C SER A 262 11.29 10.98 -6.38
N LEU A 263 10.42 10.30 -5.61
CA LEU A 263 10.68 8.96 -5.09
C LEU A 263 10.42 7.88 -6.15
N ASN A 264 9.41 8.09 -7.01
CA ASN A 264 9.07 7.22 -8.12
C ASN A 264 8.24 8.01 -9.17
N ASP A 265 8.88 8.33 -10.29
CA ASP A 265 8.33 9.13 -11.38
C ASP A 265 7.39 8.34 -12.29
N GLU A 266 7.32 7.03 -12.13
CA GLU A 266 6.38 6.15 -12.83
C GLU A 266 5.02 6.05 -12.11
N ASN A 267 4.84 6.74 -10.98
CA ASN A 267 3.58 6.71 -10.23
C ASN A 267 2.48 7.52 -10.92
N LEU A 268 1.62 6.81 -11.65
CA LEU A 268 0.53 7.39 -12.42
C LEU A 268 -0.56 8.00 -11.53
N THR A 269 -0.71 7.49 -10.31
CA THR A 269 -1.66 8.00 -9.31
C THR A 269 -1.24 9.38 -8.79
N ALA A 270 0.07 9.59 -8.57
CA ALA A 270 0.65 10.87 -8.20
C ALA A 270 0.52 11.87 -9.35
N TRP A 271 0.82 11.45 -10.59
CA TRP A 271 0.61 12.28 -11.78
C TRP A 271 -0.86 12.67 -11.97
N GLU A 272 -1.82 11.75 -11.85
CA GLU A 272 -3.25 12.07 -11.95
C GLU A 272 -3.66 13.11 -10.88
N ASN A 273 -3.23 12.93 -9.63
CA ASN A 273 -3.53 13.88 -8.57
C ASN A 273 -2.92 15.27 -8.82
N LEU A 274 -1.69 15.33 -9.36
CA LEU A 274 -1.07 16.58 -9.78
C LEU A 274 -1.83 17.25 -10.93
N SER A 275 -2.31 16.48 -11.91
CA SER A 275 -3.17 16.99 -12.99
C SER A 275 -4.49 17.57 -12.46
N ILE A 276 -5.10 16.90 -11.48
CA ILE A 276 -6.32 17.40 -10.82
C ILE A 276 -6.01 18.72 -10.11
N LEU A 277 -4.91 18.78 -9.36
CA LEU A 277 -4.46 20.00 -8.70
C LEU A 277 -4.25 21.16 -9.69
N TYR A 278 -3.59 20.91 -10.82
CA TYR A 278 -3.38 21.92 -11.87
C TYR A 278 -4.69 22.43 -12.46
N THR A 279 -5.72 21.58 -12.53
CA THR A 279 -7.07 22.03 -12.90
C THR A 279 -7.66 22.99 -11.85
N HIS A 280 -7.47 22.73 -10.55
CA HIS A 280 -7.89 23.64 -9.48
C HIS A 280 -7.11 24.97 -9.48
N GLN A 281 -5.85 24.97 -9.94
CA GLN A 281 -5.01 26.17 -10.10
C GLN A 281 -5.22 26.88 -11.46
N ASP A 282 -6.20 26.47 -12.28
CA ASP A 282 -6.46 26.95 -13.66
C ASP A 282 -5.28 26.78 -14.64
N ARG A 283 -4.32 25.90 -14.32
CA ARG A 283 -3.17 25.49 -15.14
C ARG A 283 -3.55 24.39 -16.12
N ARG A 284 -4.53 24.69 -17.00
CA ARG A 284 -5.20 23.68 -17.84
C ARG A 284 -4.29 22.99 -18.86
N GLU A 285 -3.32 23.70 -19.42
CA GLU A 285 -2.39 23.13 -20.41
C GLU A 285 -1.50 22.06 -19.77
N GLU A 286 -0.97 22.34 -18.58
CA GLU A 286 -0.13 21.40 -17.83
C GLU A 286 -0.94 20.18 -17.38
N ALA A 287 -2.16 20.39 -16.88
CA ALA A 287 -3.08 19.30 -16.54
C ALA A 287 -3.37 18.40 -17.77
N LEU A 288 -3.62 18.99 -18.94
CA LEU A 288 -3.90 18.25 -20.16
C LEU A 288 -2.71 17.38 -20.59
N LEU A 289 -1.48 17.91 -20.52
CA LEU A 289 -0.27 17.16 -20.85
C LEU A 289 -0.09 15.95 -19.93
N ILE A 290 -0.27 16.14 -18.62
CA ILE A 290 -0.17 15.05 -17.66
C ILE A 290 -1.27 14.00 -17.91
N THR A 291 -2.51 14.43 -18.11
CA THR A 291 -3.64 13.53 -18.39
C THR A 291 -3.38 12.69 -19.64
N GLN A 292 -2.88 13.28 -20.72
CA GLN A 292 -2.55 12.54 -21.94
C GLN A 292 -1.42 11.53 -21.74
N MET A 293 -0.38 11.90 -20.97
CA MET A 293 0.72 11.01 -20.62
C MET A 293 0.24 9.80 -19.80
N VAL A 294 -0.56 10.05 -18.76
CA VAL A 294 -1.15 9.01 -17.90
C VAL A 294 -2.03 8.07 -18.72
N GLU A 295 -2.92 8.60 -19.56
CA GLU A 295 -3.80 7.81 -20.42
C GLU A 295 -3.03 6.94 -21.42
N LYS A 296 -1.95 7.47 -22.00
CA LYS A 296 -1.08 6.72 -22.89
C LYS A 296 -0.43 5.55 -22.17
N LYS A 297 0.18 5.79 -20.99
CA LYS A 297 0.84 4.75 -20.19
C LYS A 297 -0.14 3.65 -19.77
N ARG A 298 -1.36 4.02 -19.38
CA ARG A 298 -2.44 3.06 -19.05
C ARG A 298 -2.83 2.18 -20.23
N LYS A 299 -3.11 2.79 -21.38
CA LYS A 299 -3.53 2.06 -22.57
C LYS A 299 -2.45 1.11 -23.10
N SER A 300 -1.18 1.34 -22.78
CA SER A 300 -0.07 0.43 -23.08
C SER A 300 0.18 -0.66 -22.03
N ASN A 301 -0.56 -0.70 -20.91
CA ASN A 301 -0.41 -1.72 -19.88
C ASN A 301 -1.41 -2.88 -20.11
N PRO A 302 -0.96 -4.13 -20.34
CA PRO A 302 -1.86 -5.28 -20.49
C PRO A 302 -2.72 -5.54 -19.26
N PHE A 303 -2.19 -5.31 -18.05
CA PHE A 303 -2.95 -5.50 -16.81
C PHE A 303 -4.06 -4.48 -16.63
N TYR A 304 -3.90 -3.27 -17.15
CA TYR A 304 -4.97 -2.26 -17.15
C TYR A 304 -6.19 -2.76 -17.92
N HIS A 305 -5.98 -3.34 -19.11
CA HIS A 305 -7.07 -3.94 -19.89
C HIS A 305 -7.61 -5.21 -19.24
N TYR A 306 -6.76 -6.04 -18.62
CA TYR A 306 -7.22 -7.20 -17.88
C TYR A 306 -8.24 -6.84 -16.78
N ILE A 307 -7.90 -5.84 -15.94
CA ILE A 307 -8.78 -5.41 -14.85
C ILE A 307 -10.09 -4.82 -15.38
N LEU A 308 -10.05 -3.99 -16.42
CA LEU A 308 -11.27 -3.49 -17.06
C LEU A 308 -12.12 -4.63 -17.64
N GLY A 309 -11.47 -5.67 -18.17
CA GLY A 309 -12.14 -6.89 -18.62
C GLY A 309 -12.84 -7.63 -17.49
N GLU A 310 -12.17 -7.83 -16.35
CA GLU A 310 -12.77 -8.50 -15.19
C GLU A 310 -13.94 -7.69 -14.61
N GLN A 311 -13.82 -6.37 -14.50
CA GLN A 311 -14.92 -5.50 -14.05
C GLN A 311 -16.14 -5.56 -14.97
N ALA A 312 -15.91 -5.55 -16.29
CA ALA A 312 -16.99 -5.69 -17.26
C ALA A 312 -17.64 -7.08 -17.18
N PHE A 313 -16.84 -8.14 -17.00
CA PHE A 313 -17.31 -9.51 -16.83
C PHE A 313 -18.17 -9.66 -15.57
N GLU A 314 -17.70 -9.15 -14.42
CA GLU A 314 -18.45 -9.14 -13.16
C GLU A 314 -19.75 -8.34 -13.24
N SER A 315 -19.78 -7.29 -14.07
CA SER A 315 -20.98 -6.51 -14.34
C SER A 315 -21.93 -7.17 -15.37
N GLY A 316 -21.61 -8.36 -15.87
CA GLY A 316 -22.37 -9.08 -16.88
C GLY A 316 -22.22 -8.55 -18.31
N ASN A 317 -21.33 -7.58 -18.54
CA ASN A 317 -21.08 -6.99 -19.86
C ASN A 317 -19.99 -7.79 -20.59
N ILE A 318 -20.33 -9.01 -21.02
CA ILE A 318 -19.35 -10.00 -21.49
C ILE A 318 -18.62 -9.56 -22.77
N GLU A 319 -19.30 -8.91 -23.71
CA GLU A 319 -18.68 -8.41 -24.96
C GLU A 319 -17.67 -7.29 -24.69
N VAL A 320 -17.96 -6.44 -23.70
CA VAL A 320 -17.05 -5.39 -23.24
C VAL A 320 -15.82 -6.02 -22.58
N ALA A 321 -16.03 -7.08 -21.79
CA ALA A 321 -14.94 -7.84 -21.19
C ALA A 321 -13.98 -8.41 -22.26
N ILE A 322 -14.54 -9.07 -23.29
CA ILE A 322 -13.76 -9.60 -24.43
C ILE A 322 -12.99 -8.50 -25.13
N THR A 323 -13.61 -7.35 -25.42
CA THR A 323 -12.94 -6.21 -26.06
C THR A 323 -11.71 -5.75 -25.27
N HIS A 324 -11.80 -5.72 -23.94
CA HIS A 324 -10.68 -5.38 -23.09
C HIS A 324 -9.63 -6.48 -23.07
N TYR A 325 -10.01 -7.74 -22.89
CA TYR A 325 -9.07 -8.85 -22.95
C TYR A 325 -8.32 -8.92 -24.29
N GLU A 326 -8.98 -8.67 -25.42
CA GLU A 326 -8.32 -8.59 -26.73
C GLU A 326 -7.28 -7.48 -26.78
N ARG A 327 -7.57 -6.29 -26.23
CA ARG A 327 -6.58 -5.20 -26.13
C ARG A 327 -5.41 -5.61 -25.24
N GLY A 328 -5.68 -6.30 -24.14
CA GLY A 328 -4.66 -6.86 -23.26
C GLY A 328 -3.76 -7.87 -24.00
N LEU A 329 -4.35 -8.81 -24.74
CA LEU A 329 -3.62 -9.81 -25.52
C LEU A 329 -2.86 -9.22 -26.73
N LYS A 330 -3.28 -8.06 -27.25
CA LYS A 330 -2.49 -7.32 -28.25
C LYS A 330 -1.20 -6.76 -27.66
N LEU A 331 -1.18 -6.43 -26.37
CA LEU A 331 0.00 -5.92 -25.66
C LEU A 331 0.87 -7.06 -25.13
N ASP A 332 0.24 -8.13 -24.65
CA ASP A 332 0.92 -9.34 -24.17
C ASP A 332 0.10 -10.59 -24.54
N SER A 333 0.50 -11.23 -25.65
CA SER A 333 -0.26 -12.31 -26.29
C SER A 333 -0.25 -13.64 -25.55
N VAL A 334 0.59 -13.77 -24.53
CA VAL A 334 0.77 -15.00 -23.75
C VAL A 334 0.40 -14.84 -22.28
N ARG A 335 -0.11 -13.67 -21.88
CA ARG A 335 -0.53 -13.39 -20.51
C ARG A 335 -1.65 -14.34 -20.08
N HIS A 336 -1.32 -15.33 -19.23
CA HIS A 336 -2.23 -16.41 -18.89
C HIS A 336 -3.49 -15.95 -18.16
N GLU A 337 -3.43 -14.88 -17.38
CA GLU A 337 -4.59 -14.29 -16.68
C GLU A 337 -5.61 -13.75 -17.68
N ILE A 338 -5.14 -13.10 -18.75
CA ILE A 338 -6.00 -12.56 -19.81
C ILE A 338 -6.55 -13.69 -20.68
N LEU A 339 -5.73 -14.71 -20.97
CA LEU A 339 -6.18 -15.92 -21.66
C LEU A 339 -7.27 -16.63 -20.85
N PHE A 340 -7.10 -16.71 -19.52
CA PHE A 340 -8.10 -17.28 -18.64
C PHE A 340 -9.37 -16.42 -18.57
N GLY A 341 -9.24 -15.09 -18.57
CA GLY A 341 -10.36 -14.14 -18.67
C GLY A 341 -11.17 -14.35 -19.97
N MET A 342 -10.50 -14.53 -21.11
CA MET A 342 -11.16 -14.88 -22.38
C MET A 342 -11.90 -16.21 -22.29
N ALA A 343 -11.29 -17.23 -21.69
CA ALA A 343 -11.93 -18.52 -21.52
C ALA A 343 -13.23 -18.42 -20.70
N LYS A 344 -13.21 -17.65 -19.60
CA LYS A 344 -14.40 -17.36 -18.79
C LYS A 344 -15.48 -16.65 -19.61
N ALA A 345 -15.10 -15.61 -20.37
CA ALA A 345 -16.03 -14.82 -21.15
C ALA A 345 -16.73 -15.65 -22.24
N TYR A 346 -15.99 -16.46 -23.00
CA TYR A 346 -16.58 -17.34 -24.02
C TYR A 346 -17.44 -18.45 -23.42
N HIS A 347 -17.07 -18.97 -22.24
CA HIS A 347 -17.91 -19.93 -21.54
C HIS A 347 -19.27 -19.32 -21.16
N GLU A 348 -19.28 -18.09 -20.66
CA GLU A 348 -20.51 -17.37 -20.31
C GLU A 348 -21.39 -17.08 -21.53
N LEU A 349 -20.79 -16.86 -22.71
CA LEU A 349 -21.51 -16.74 -23.99
C LEU A 349 -22.00 -18.08 -24.54
N GLY A 350 -21.66 -19.21 -23.92
CA GLY A 350 -22.00 -20.56 -24.40
C GLY A 350 -21.10 -21.07 -25.54
N ASP A 351 -20.02 -20.37 -25.89
CA ASP A 351 -19.05 -20.82 -26.88
C ASP A 351 -17.98 -21.71 -26.22
N ALA A 352 -18.33 -22.98 -26.06
CA ALA A 352 -17.44 -23.97 -25.46
C ALA A 352 -16.13 -24.17 -26.25
N SER A 353 -16.16 -23.98 -27.57
CA SER A 353 -14.99 -24.18 -28.43
C SER A 353 -13.93 -23.11 -28.17
N GLU A 354 -14.32 -21.85 -28.17
CA GLU A 354 -13.41 -20.75 -27.88
C GLU A 354 -12.97 -20.75 -26.42
N ALA A 355 -13.88 -21.08 -25.48
CA ALA A 355 -13.55 -21.22 -24.07
C ALA A 355 -12.44 -22.24 -23.84
N GLN A 356 -12.57 -23.43 -24.44
CA GLN A 356 -11.57 -24.49 -24.40
C GLN A 356 -10.24 -24.01 -24.99
N ARG A 357 -10.26 -23.41 -26.18
CA ARG A 357 -9.06 -22.94 -26.89
C ARG A 357 -8.24 -21.95 -26.06
N TYR A 358 -8.90 -20.98 -25.43
CA TYR A 358 -8.22 -19.99 -24.59
C TYR A 358 -7.73 -20.59 -23.27
N LEU A 359 -8.47 -21.53 -22.68
CA LEU A 359 -8.06 -22.21 -21.45
C LEU A 359 -6.83 -23.10 -21.66
N GLU A 360 -6.75 -23.81 -22.80
CA GLU A 360 -5.56 -24.57 -23.18
C GLU A 360 -4.33 -23.67 -23.34
N ARG A 361 -4.50 -22.46 -23.90
CA ARG A 361 -3.42 -21.46 -23.97
C ARG A 361 -3.01 -21.01 -22.58
N ALA A 362 -3.95 -20.76 -21.67
CA ALA A 362 -3.66 -20.38 -20.29
C ALA A 362 -2.86 -21.49 -19.57
N VAL A 363 -3.20 -22.78 -19.77
CA VAL A 363 -2.42 -23.92 -19.27
C VAL A 363 -0.99 -23.91 -19.83
N ARG A 364 -0.82 -23.70 -21.15
CA ARG A 364 0.51 -23.67 -21.80
C ARG A 364 1.40 -22.54 -21.30
N HIS A 365 0.82 -21.38 -20.99
CA HIS A 365 1.54 -20.20 -20.54
C HIS A 365 1.47 -19.98 -19.03
N SER A 366 1.09 -21.02 -18.27
CA SER A 366 1.05 -20.95 -16.81
C SER A 366 2.47 -20.72 -16.24
N PRO A 367 2.63 -19.81 -15.27
CA PRO A 367 3.93 -19.43 -14.73
C PRO A 367 4.45 -20.45 -13.70
N ASN A 368 3.58 -21.31 -13.16
CA ASN A 368 3.93 -22.35 -12.20
C ASN A 368 2.93 -23.52 -12.26
N GLU A 369 3.26 -24.57 -11.50
CA GLU A 369 2.46 -25.80 -11.47
C GLU A 369 1.09 -25.60 -10.80
N GLN A 370 0.96 -24.68 -9.85
CA GLN A 370 -0.31 -24.42 -9.15
C GLN A 370 -1.37 -23.85 -10.11
N GLU A 371 -1.04 -22.81 -10.88
CA GLU A 371 -1.96 -22.24 -11.87
C GLU A 371 -2.19 -23.21 -13.03
N LYS A 372 -1.15 -23.94 -13.46
CA LYS A 372 -1.30 -24.98 -14.48
C LYS A 372 -2.31 -26.04 -14.03
N GLN A 373 -2.22 -26.51 -12.79
CA GLN A 373 -3.18 -27.47 -12.23
C GLN A 373 -4.57 -26.85 -12.14
N ARG A 374 -4.69 -25.61 -11.65
CA ARG A 374 -5.97 -24.88 -11.57
C ARG A 374 -6.67 -24.78 -12.91
N TYR A 375 -5.97 -24.38 -13.97
CA TYR A 375 -6.52 -24.26 -15.32
C TYR A 375 -6.81 -25.63 -15.92
N SER A 376 -5.95 -26.62 -15.70
CA SER A 376 -6.15 -28.00 -16.18
C SER A 376 -7.40 -28.64 -15.56
N SER A 377 -7.66 -28.41 -14.26
CA SER A 377 -8.88 -28.88 -13.61
C SER A 377 -10.13 -28.25 -14.22
N LYS A 378 -10.11 -26.94 -14.50
CA LYS A 378 -11.22 -26.25 -15.17
C LYS A 378 -11.45 -26.76 -16.60
N LEU A 379 -10.36 -27.03 -17.32
CA LEU A 379 -10.40 -27.57 -18.67
C LEU A 379 -11.04 -28.97 -18.70
N ALA A 380 -10.69 -29.81 -17.74
CA ALA A 380 -11.30 -31.13 -17.59
C ALA A 380 -12.82 -31.03 -17.34
N THR A 381 -13.26 -30.06 -16.53
CA THR A 381 -14.70 -29.83 -16.28
C THR A 381 -15.43 -29.43 -17.56
N LEU A 382 -14.88 -28.50 -18.36
CA LEU A 382 -15.47 -28.07 -19.63
C LEU A 382 -15.58 -29.19 -20.67
N ALA A 383 -14.63 -30.12 -20.69
CA ALA A 383 -14.67 -31.26 -21.60
C ALA A 383 -15.69 -32.34 -21.19
N SER A 384 -16.21 -32.27 -19.95
CA SER A 384 -17.14 -33.25 -19.38
C SER A 384 -18.60 -32.79 -19.33
N SER A 385 -18.84 -31.50 -19.62
CA SER A 385 -20.16 -30.85 -19.75
C SER A 385 -20.58 -30.80 -21.20
#